data_AF-A0A812ZLV8-F1
#
_entry.id   AF-A0A812ZLV8-F1
#
_cell.length_a   1.000
_cell.length_b   1.000
_cell.length_c   1.000
_cell.angle_alpha   90.00
_cell.angle_beta   90.00
_cell.angle_gamma   90.00
#
_symmetry.space_group_name_H-M   'P 1'
#
loop_
_entity.id
_entity.type
_entity.pdbx_description
1 polymer ?
#
loop_
_entity_poly.entity_id
_entity_poly.type
_entity_poly.pdbx_seq_one_letter_code
_entity_poly.pdbx_strand_id
1 'polypeptide(L)'
;MPRQGRRRKKTRTGKEADVGEREKKLTPRCFVIKRGDVGDRIKDLVQDFRMVMMPNSAKALKESKINRIEDFIAVASHFNVSHLIIFTATKAATYMKLARLPQGPTLTFRVD
;
A
#
# COMPACT_ATOMS: atom_id res chain seq x y z
N MET A 1 -34.80 32.14 -44.05
CA MET A 1 -33.32 32.05 -43.93
C MET A 1 -32.97 31.45 -42.56
N PRO A 2 -32.25 30.31 -42.44
CA PRO A 2 -31.96 29.74 -41.12
C PRO A 2 -30.66 30.33 -40.54
N ARG A 3 -30.73 30.79 -39.27
CA ARG A 3 -29.59 31.33 -38.51
C ARG A 3 -28.62 30.22 -38.13
N GLN A 4 -27.36 30.36 -38.54
CA GLN A 4 -26.27 29.42 -38.25
C GLN A 4 -25.93 29.47 -36.74
N GLY A 5 -26.27 28.41 -36.01
CA GLY A 5 -25.99 28.29 -34.58
C GLY A 5 -24.49 28.18 -34.28
N ARG A 6 -24.00 29.00 -33.35
CA ARG A 6 -22.58 29.07 -32.97
C ARG A 6 -22.13 27.74 -32.33
N ARG A 7 -21.10 27.10 -32.90
CA ARG A 7 -20.56 25.81 -32.45
C ARG A 7 -20.06 25.90 -30.99
N ARG A 8 -20.73 25.17 -30.08
CA ARG A 8 -20.34 25.07 -28.67
C ARG A 8 -18.96 24.41 -28.55
N LYS A 9 -17.94 25.19 -28.16
CA LYS A 9 -16.62 24.65 -27.77
C LYS A 9 -16.79 23.96 -26.42
N LYS A 10 -16.52 22.65 -26.35
CA LYS A 10 -16.41 21.92 -25.08
C LYS A 10 -15.11 22.35 -24.39
N THR A 11 -15.22 23.15 -23.34
CA THR A 11 -14.11 23.42 -22.43
C THR A 11 -13.82 22.13 -21.65
N ARG A 12 -12.59 21.64 -21.73
CA ARG A 12 -12.17 20.36 -21.17
C ARG A 12 -11.86 20.54 -19.68
N THR A 13 -12.89 20.46 -18.84
CA THR A 13 -12.86 20.68 -17.38
C THR A 13 -12.14 19.57 -16.57
N GLY A 14 -11.45 18.63 -17.21
CA GLY A 14 -10.91 17.43 -16.56
C GLY A 14 -9.40 17.42 -16.28
N LYS A 15 -8.69 18.55 -16.44
CA LYS A 15 -7.21 18.56 -16.36
C LYS A 15 -6.65 18.58 -14.93
N GLU A 16 -7.39 19.11 -13.97
CA GLU A 16 -6.92 19.22 -12.58
C GLU A 16 -7.04 17.90 -11.81
N ALA A 17 -8.00 17.04 -12.17
CA ALA A 17 -8.16 15.71 -11.58
C ALA A 17 -6.99 14.75 -11.91
N ASP A 18 -6.38 14.90 -13.09
CA ASP A 18 -5.29 14.04 -13.58
C ASP A 18 -3.94 14.32 -12.87
N VAL A 19 -3.69 15.55 -12.44
CA VAL A 19 -2.44 15.91 -11.74
C VAL A 19 -2.40 15.30 -10.34
N GLY A 20 -3.49 15.40 -9.58
CA GLY A 20 -3.58 14.82 -8.24
C GLY A 20 -3.55 13.29 -8.22
N GLU A 21 -4.05 12.62 -9.26
CA GLU A 21 -3.93 11.15 -9.38
C GLU A 21 -2.49 10.70 -9.68
N ARG A 22 -1.75 11.45 -10.48
CA ARG A 22 -0.34 11.14 -10.79
C ARG A 22 0.55 11.29 -9.56
N GLU A 23 0.36 12.34 -8.78
CA GLU A 23 1.08 12.55 -7.52
C GLU A 23 0.76 11.46 -6.48
N LYS A 24 -0.51 11.04 -6.40
CA LYS A 24 -0.93 9.91 -5.57
C LYS A 24 -0.32 8.57 -6.00
N LYS A 25 -0.06 8.38 -7.31
CA LYS A 25 0.63 7.19 -7.85
C LYS A 25 2.13 7.22 -7.62
N LEU A 26 2.75 8.40 -7.63
CA LEU A 26 4.19 8.55 -7.40
C LEU A 26 4.56 8.37 -5.92
N THR A 27 3.63 8.69 -5.02
CA THR A 27 3.88 8.63 -3.58
C THR A 27 3.92 7.17 -3.10
N PRO A 28 5.04 6.71 -2.53
CA PRO A 28 5.17 5.34 -2.08
C PRO A 28 4.26 5.09 -0.88
N ARG A 29 3.24 4.26 -1.08
CA ARG A 29 2.40 3.71 0.00
C ARG A 29 2.88 2.33 0.40
N CYS A 30 2.72 2.01 1.67
CA CYS A 30 3.13 0.71 2.21
C CYS A 30 2.03 0.02 3.00
N PHE A 31 2.02 -1.30 2.94
CA PHE A 31 1.30 -2.14 3.89
C PHE A 31 2.29 -2.75 4.87
N VAL A 32 1.96 -2.67 6.16
CA VAL A 32 2.73 -3.33 7.22
C VAL A 32 1.86 -4.43 7.79
N ILE A 33 2.31 -5.67 7.64
CA ILE A 33 1.60 -6.86 8.10
C ILE A 33 2.48 -7.78 8.94
N LYS A 34 1.87 -8.58 9.81
CA LYS A 34 2.49 -9.76 10.41
C LYS A 34 1.97 -11.04 9.78
N ARG A 35 2.81 -12.06 9.75
CA ARG A 35 2.49 -13.38 9.21
C ARG A 35 2.65 -14.45 10.28
N GLY A 36 1.59 -15.24 10.45
CA GLY A 36 1.54 -16.34 11.40
C GLY A 36 1.28 -15.87 12.82
N ASP A 37 1.55 -16.77 13.78
CA ASP A 37 1.48 -16.43 15.19
C ASP A 37 2.78 -15.75 15.60
N VAL A 38 2.68 -14.49 16.01
CA VAL A 38 3.80 -13.67 16.44
C VAL A 38 3.58 -13.24 17.90
N GLY A 39 4.66 -13.19 18.67
CA GLY A 39 4.63 -12.74 20.06
C GLY A 39 4.22 -11.27 20.19
N ASP A 40 3.83 -10.86 21.40
CA ASP A 40 3.24 -9.53 21.65
C ASP A 40 4.18 -8.37 21.29
N ARG A 41 5.48 -8.50 21.59
CA ARG A 41 6.50 -7.50 21.22
C ARG A 41 6.54 -7.19 19.72
N ILE A 42 6.33 -8.21 18.89
CA ILE A 42 6.30 -8.03 17.43
C ILE A 42 4.99 -7.35 17.01
N LYS A 43 3.88 -7.61 17.71
CA LYS A 43 2.62 -6.90 17.46
C LYS A 43 2.76 -5.42 17.77
N ASP A 44 3.47 -5.07 18.84
CA ASP A 44 3.75 -3.68 19.21
C ASP A 44 4.66 -3.04 18.16
N LEU A 45 5.74 -3.74 17.76
CA LEU A 45 6.63 -3.27 16.69
C LEU A 45 5.89 -2.99 15.37
N VAL A 46 4.90 -3.83 15.00
CA VAL A 46 4.07 -3.60 13.82
C VAL A 46 3.25 -2.31 13.95
N GLN A 47 2.72 -2.03 15.14
CA GLN A 47 1.99 -0.78 15.40
C GLN A 47 2.92 0.44 15.32
N ASP A 48 4.11 0.34 15.90
CA ASP A 48 5.11 1.40 15.85
C ASP A 48 5.56 1.66 14.41
N PHE A 49 5.82 0.62 13.62
CA PHE A 49 6.17 0.77 12.21
C PHE A 49 5.05 1.43 11.40
N ARG A 50 3.78 1.16 11.73
CA ARG A 50 2.66 1.86 11.11
C ARG A 50 2.63 3.33 11.49
N MET A 51 3.01 3.69 12.72
CA MET A 51 3.12 5.08 13.14
C MET A 51 4.26 5.80 12.43
N VAL A 52 5.43 5.17 12.33
CA VAL A 52 6.60 5.72 11.62
C VAL A 52 6.31 5.95 10.13
N MET A 53 5.55 5.04 9.50
CA MET A 53 5.20 5.12 8.08
C MET A 53 3.96 5.99 7.79
N MET A 54 3.39 6.68 8.78
CA MET A 54 2.31 7.64 8.52
C MET A 54 2.84 8.84 7.72
N PRO A 55 2.03 9.42 6.81
CA PRO A 55 0.61 9.16 6.54
C PRO A 55 0.31 8.09 5.48
N ASN A 56 1.32 7.55 4.81
CA ASN A 56 1.16 6.71 3.60
C ASN A 56 0.97 5.22 3.90
N SER A 57 0.75 4.87 5.17
CA SER A 57 0.51 3.51 5.65
C SER A 57 -0.95 3.30 6.04
N ALA A 58 -1.48 2.11 5.79
CA ALA A 58 -2.85 1.76 6.17
C ALA A 58 -2.96 1.44 7.66
N LYS A 59 -3.24 2.45 8.49
CA LYS A 59 -3.45 2.29 9.95
C LYS A 59 -4.57 1.30 10.28
N ALA A 60 -5.66 1.34 9.51
CA ALA A 60 -6.86 0.53 9.74
C ALA A 60 -6.77 -0.90 9.18
N LEU A 61 -5.64 -1.28 8.54
CA LEU A 61 -5.49 -2.63 8.00
C LEU A 61 -5.48 -3.65 9.15
N LYS A 62 -6.51 -4.51 9.23
CA LYS A 62 -6.60 -5.54 10.25
C LYS A 62 -6.14 -6.88 9.68
N GLU A 63 -5.03 -7.38 10.18
CA GLU A 63 -4.50 -8.68 9.79
C GLU A 63 -5.27 -9.79 10.52
N SER A 64 -5.94 -10.65 9.76
CA SER A 64 -6.54 -11.88 10.29
C SER A 64 -5.61 -13.07 10.06
N LYS A 65 -5.68 -14.09 10.93
CA LYS A 65 -4.92 -15.34 10.77
C LYS A 65 -5.29 -16.11 9.49
N ILE A 66 -6.49 -15.86 8.97
CA ILE A 66 -7.02 -16.51 7.77
C ILE A 66 -6.44 -15.89 6.49
N ASN A 67 -6.05 -14.61 6.53
CA ASN A 67 -5.64 -13.87 5.34
C ASN A 67 -4.29 -14.36 4.84
N ARG A 68 -4.21 -14.67 3.55
CA ARG A 68 -2.96 -15.05 2.88
C ARG A 68 -2.24 -13.82 2.35
N ILE A 69 -0.95 -13.95 2.06
CA ILE A 69 -0.14 -12.88 1.44
C ILE A 69 -0.73 -12.49 0.08
N GLU A 70 -1.22 -13.47 -0.67
CA GLU A 70 -1.85 -13.30 -1.98
C GLU A 70 -3.03 -12.32 -1.93
N ASP A 71 -3.83 -12.37 -0.88
CA ASP A 71 -4.97 -11.47 -0.68
C ASP A 71 -4.50 -10.01 -0.53
N PHE A 72 -3.41 -9.79 0.21
CA PHE A 72 -2.83 -8.46 0.37
C PHE A 72 -2.23 -7.93 -0.94
N ILE A 73 -1.67 -8.80 -1.78
CA ILE A 73 -1.15 -8.42 -3.10
C ILE A 73 -2.29 -8.00 -4.02
N ALA A 74 -3.39 -8.76 -4.05
CA ALA A 74 -4.57 -8.44 -4.83
C ALA A 74 -5.19 -7.09 -4.40
N VAL A 75 -5.26 -6.84 -3.09
CA VAL A 75 -5.80 -5.60 -2.52
C VAL A 75 -4.84 -4.41 -2.72
N ALA A 76 -3.53 -4.64 -2.68
CA ALA A 76 -2.51 -3.58 -2.84
C ALA A 76 -2.65 -2.81 -4.16
N SER A 77 -3.06 -3.49 -5.24
CA SER A 77 -3.33 -2.86 -6.53
C SER A 77 -4.42 -1.77 -6.44
N HIS A 78 -5.48 -2.05 -5.69
CA HIS A 78 -6.63 -1.15 -5.53
C HIS A 78 -6.31 0.10 -4.71
N PHE A 79 -5.39 -0.01 -3.74
CA PHE A 79 -4.98 1.09 -2.87
C PHE A 79 -3.70 1.81 -3.35
N ASN A 80 -3.18 1.45 -4.53
CA ASN A 80 -1.89 1.92 -5.08
C ASN A 80 -0.73 1.75 -4.08
N VAL A 81 -0.66 0.58 -3.45
CA VAL A 81 0.41 0.27 -2.50
C VAL A 81 1.62 -0.26 -3.26
N SER A 82 2.76 0.38 -3.01
CA SER A 82 4.03 0.11 -3.69
C SER A 82 4.93 -0.87 -2.92
N HIS A 83 4.84 -0.86 -1.59
CA HIS A 83 5.71 -1.65 -0.72
C HIS A 83 4.88 -2.49 0.26
N LEU A 84 5.33 -3.72 0.51
CA LEU A 84 4.75 -4.62 1.49
C LEU A 84 5.83 -5.01 2.50
N ILE A 85 5.60 -4.66 3.75
CA ILE A 85 6.45 -4.97 4.89
C ILE A 85 5.77 -6.11 5.65
N ILE A 86 6.47 -7.23 5.82
CA ILE A 86 5.96 -8.43 6.48
C ILE A 86 6.87 -8.79 7.65
N PHE A 87 6.33 -8.79 8.86
CA PHE A 87 6.97 -9.34 10.04
C PHE A 87 6.58 -10.80 10.21
N THR A 88 7.55 -11.68 10.38
CA THR A 88 7.30 -13.10 10.63
C THR A 88 8.23 -13.60 11.71
N ALA A 89 7.68 -14.40 12.63
CA ALA A 89 8.44 -15.04 13.68
C ALA A 89 8.56 -16.53 13.39
N THR A 90 9.78 -17.06 13.42
CA THR A 90 10.01 -18.51 13.44
C THR A 90 10.70 -18.89 14.74
N LYS A 91 10.83 -20.20 15.02
CA LYS A 91 11.54 -20.68 16.22
C LYS A 91 13.00 -20.22 16.29
N ALA A 92 13.61 -19.93 15.13
CA ALA A 92 15.02 -19.55 15.04
C ALA A 92 15.23 -18.05 15.24
N ALA A 93 14.41 -17.21 14.59
CA ALA A 93 14.54 -15.75 14.65
C ALA A 93 13.29 -15.04 14.14
N THR A 94 13.23 -13.73 14.38
CA THR A 94 12.26 -12.84 13.75
C THR A 94 12.82 -12.28 12.46
N TYR A 95 11.98 -12.19 11.43
CA TYR A 95 12.35 -11.65 10.13
C TYR A 95 11.41 -10.52 9.71
N MET A 96 12.00 -9.48 9.12
CA MET A 96 11.29 -8.41 8.44
C MET A 96 11.53 -8.56 6.93
N LYS A 97 10.47 -8.73 6.15
CA LYS A 97 10.54 -8.77 4.68
C LYS A 97 10.01 -7.48 4.11
N LEU A 98 10.76 -6.86 3.20
CA LEU A 98 10.34 -5.69 2.43
C LEU A 98 10.23 -6.09 0.96
N ALA A 99 9.01 -6.15 0.45
CA ALA A 99 8.73 -6.49 -0.95
C ALA A 99 8.22 -5.26 -1.72
N ARG A 100 8.66 -5.12 -2.97
CA ARG A 100 8.06 -4.17 -3.92
C ARG A 100 6.97 -4.86 -4.74
N LEU A 101 5.77 -4.29 -4.74
CA LEU A 101 4.60 -4.81 -5.48
C LEU A 101 4.42 -4.05 -6.80
N PRO A 102 3.80 -4.64 -7.85
CA PRO A 102 3.26 -6.02 -7.93
C PRO A 102 4.30 -7.08 -8.31
N GLN A 103 5.35 -6.70 -9.03
CA GLN A 103 6.46 -7.55 -9.43
C GLN A 103 7.75 -6.80 -9.09
N GLY A 104 8.50 -7.30 -8.11
CA GLY A 104 9.67 -6.61 -7.60
C GLY A 104 10.48 -7.45 -6.62
N PRO A 105 11.68 -6.99 -6.28
CA PRO A 105 12.55 -7.70 -5.35
C PRO A 105 11.94 -7.73 -3.95
N THR A 106 12.28 -8.78 -3.21
CA THR A 106 11.98 -8.90 -1.79
C THR A 106 13.28 -8.97 -1.01
N LEU A 107 13.49 -8.02 -0.11
CA LEU A 107 14.59 -8.02 0.85
C LEU A 107 14.13 -8.70 2.12
N THR A 108 14.96 -9.58 2.68
CA THR A 108 14.67 -10.27 3.94
C THR A 108 15.76 -9.91 4.94
N PHE A 109 15.34 -9.30 6.05
CA PHE A 109 16.21 -8.91 7.15
C PHE A 109 15.91 -9.81 8.35
N ARG A 110 16.95 -10.27 9.03
CA ARG A 110 16.82 -10.85 10.36
C ARG A 110 16.79 -9.72 11.38
N VAL A 111 15.86 -9.77 12.31
CA VAL A 111 15.72 -8.83 13.42
C VAL A 111 16.11 -9.58 14.68
N ASP A 112 17.21 -9.15 15.30
CA ASP A 112 17.68 -9.61 16.62
C ASP A 112 17.33 -8.56 17.69
#